data_AF-A0A0B2V2J4-F1
#
_entry.id   AF-A0A0B2V2J4-F1
#
_cell.length_a   1.000
_cell.length_b   1.000
_cell.length_c   1.000
_cell.angle_alpha   90.00
_cell.angle_beta   90.00
_cell.angle_gamma   90.00
#
_symmetry.space_group_name_H-M   'P 1'
#
loop_
_entity.id
_entity.type
_entity.pdbx_description
1 polymer ?
#
loop_
_entity_poly.entity_id
_entity_poly.type
_entity_poly.pdbx_seq_one_letter_code
_entity_poly.pdbx_strand_id
1 'polypeptide(L)' 'MQAFNDNKAGMAGLDKERIQKIIDECTSSNFDEHEKKRNERIAARIEHNKKLLSTLTAQQIAKAQCDVCCC' A
#
# COMPACT_ATOMS: atom_id res chain seq x y z
N MET A 1 11.67 6.48 -3.19
CA MET A 1 12.02 6.33 -1.78
C MET A 1 11.36 5.09 -1.22
N GLN A 2 12.17 4.07 -0.99
CA GLN A 2 11.75 2.82 -0.37
C GLN A 2 11.68 3.01 1.15
N ALA A 3 10.51 2.79 1.74
CA ALA A 3 10.35 2.84 3.19
C ALA A 3 10.81 1.52 3.83
N PHE A 4 11.44 1.62 5.01
CA PHE A 4 11.76 0.48 5.84
C PHE A 4 10.48 -0.22 6.32
N ASN A 5 10.36 -1.52 6.01
CA ASN A 5 9.24 -2.35 6.46
C ASN A 5 9.62 -3.12 7.72
N ASP A 6 9.07 -2.71 8.85
CA ASP A 6 9.25 -3.31 10.16
C ASP A 6 8.15 -4.33 10.51
N ASN A 7 7.16 -4.55 9.63
CA ASN A 7 6.13 -5.56 9.80
C ASN A 7 6.68 -6.96 9.42
N LYS A 8 7.73 -7.40 10.13
CA LYS A 8 8.37 -8.70 9.96
C LYS A 8 8.87 -9.22 11.31
N ALA A 9 8.90 -10.55 11.46
CA ALA A 9 9.37 -11.18 12.69
C ALA A 9 10.79 -10.72 13.06
N GLY A 10 10.99 -10.37 14.33
CA GLY A 10 12.29 -9.93 14.85
C GLY A 10 12.66 -8.48 14.56
N MET A 11 11.76 -7.67 13.99
CA MET A 11 12.02 -6.25 13.68
C MET A 11 11.51 -5.27 14.75
N ALA A 12 10.96 -5.78 15.86
CA ALA A 12 10.49 -4.96 16.96
C ALA A 12 11.66 -4.29 17.70
N GLY A 13 11.50 -3.00 18.05
CA GLY A 13 12.50 -2.24 18.82
C GLY A 13 13.70 -1.72 18.01
N LEU A 14 13.70 -1.88 16.69
CA LEU A 14 14.73 -1.31 15.81
C LEU A 14 14.56 0.20 15.65
N ASP A 15 15.68 0.92 15.58
CA ASP A 15 15.70 2.36 15.26
C ASP A 15 15.41 2.58 13.77
N LYS A 16 14.13 2.83 13.48
CA LYS A 16 13.62 3.01 12.13
C LYS A 16 14.23 4.21 11.43
N GLU A 17 14.53 5.29 12.17
CA GLU A 17 15.05 6.52 11.57
C GLU A 17 16.48 6.34 11.08
N ARG A 18 17.33 5.72 11.91
CA ARG A 18 18.70 5.40 11.52
C ARG A 18 18.73 4.46 10.31
N ILE A 19 17.89 3.44 10.31
CA ILE A 19 17.81 2.48 9.20
C ILE A 19 17.29 3.16 7.93
N GLN A 20 16.26 4.00 8.03
CA GLN A 20 15.72 4.73 6.89
C GLN A 20 16.76 5.66 6.27
N LYS A 21 17.54 6.39 7.07
CA LYS A 21 18.62 7.25 6.57
C LYS A 21 19.65 6.47 5.74
N ILE A 22 20.09 5.31 6.23
CA ILE A 22 21.04 4.46 5.50
C ILE A 22 20.43 3.96 4.19
N ILE A 23 19.15 3.56 4.20
CA ILE A 23 18.44 3.17 2.97
C ILE A 23 18.42 4.33 1.97
N ASP A 24 18.06 5.52 2.41
CA ASP A 24 17.97 6.71 1.55
C ASP A 24 19.35 7.06 0.96
N GLU A 25 20.42 7.01 1.77
CA GLU A 25 21.79 7.27 1.33
C GLU A 25 22.34 6.20 0.35
N CYS A 26 21.96 4.94 0.53
CA CYS A 26 22.44 3.83 -0.30
C CYS A 26 21.57 3.55 -1.53
N THR A 27 20.44 4.24 -1.67
CA THR A 27 19.52 4.02 -2.79
C THR A 27 19.95 4.82 -4.02
N SER A 28 20.03 4.14 -5.17
CA SER A 28 20.33 4.81 -6.43
C SER A 28 19.13 5.64 -6.95
N SER A 29 19.42 6.78 -7.60
CA SER A 29 18.40 7.66 -8.20
C SER A 29 17.47 6.95 -9.19
N ASN A 30 18.02 6.07 -10.04
CA ASN A 30 17.22 5.29 -10.99
C ASN A 30 16.18 4.43 -10.26
N PHE A 31 16.60 3.73 -9.21
CA PHE A 31 15.70 2.91 -8.41
C PHE A 31 14.62 3.75 -7.73
N ASP A 32 14.99 4.92 -7.21
CA ASP A 32 14.03 5.83 -6.58
C ASP A 32 12.96 6.34 -7.53
N GLU A 33 13.32 6.65 -8.78
CA GLU A 33 12.35 7.00 -9.82
C GLU A 33 11.41 5.84 -10.17
N HIS A 34 11.94 4.62 -10.24
CA HIS A 34 11.14 3.41 -10.46
C HIS A 34 10.13 3.18 -9.33
N GLU A 35 10.56 3.29 -8.08
CA GLU A 35 9.69 3.23 -6.90
C GLU A 35 8.64 4.34 -6.89
N LYS A 36 9.02 5.58 -7.25
CA LYS A 36 8.08 6.70 -7.37
C LYS A 36 6.99 6.40 -8.40
N LYS A 37 7.36 5.97 -9.61
CA LYS A 37 6.41 5.57 -10.66
C LYS A 37 5.51 4.41 -10.20
N ARG A 38 6.04 3.46 -9.43
CA ARG A 38 5.26 2.36 -8.85
C ARG A 38 4.23 2.90 -7.85
N ASN A 39 4.63 3.79 -6.95
CA ASN A 39 3.74 4.41 -5.97
C ASN A 39 2.64 5.24 -6.62
N GLU A 40 2.94 5.99 -7.69
CA GLU A 40 1.95 6.72 -8.48
C GLU A 40 0.90 5.78 -9.09
N ARG A 41 1.33 4.65 -9.69
CA ARG A 41 0.39 3.64 -10.22
C ARG A 41 -0.50 3.03 -9.14
N ILE A 42 0.06 2.75 -7.97
CA ILE A 42 -0.70 2.20 -6.83
C ILE A 42 -1.71 3.25 -6.34
N ALA A 43 -1.31 4.51 -6.18
CA ALA A 43 -2.19 5.60 -5.77
C ALA A 43 -3.36 5.79 -6.76
N ALA A 44 -3.08 5.79 -8.06
CA ALA A 44 -4.11 5.87 -9.09
C ALA A 44 -5.10 4.69 -9.02
N ARG A 45 -4.61 3.47 -8.74
CA ARG A 45 -5.48 2.29 -8.55
C ARG A 45 -6.34 2.39 -7.30
N ILE A 46 -5.80 2.91 -6.20
CA ILE A 46 -6.55 3.16 -4.97
C ILE A 46 -7.65 4.18 -5.23
N GLU A 47 -7.36 5.28 -5.93
CA GLU A 47 -8.35 6.31 -6.27
C GLU A 47 -9.47 5.76 -7.15
N HIS A 48 -9.12 4.98 -8.17
CA HIS A 48 -10.09 4.29 -9.03
C HIS A 48 -11.00 3.39 -8.20
N ASN A 49 -10.45 2.59 -7.28
CA ASN A 49 -11.25 1.72 -6.42
C ASN A 49 -12.14 2.53 -5.46
N LYS A 50 -11.65 3.64 -4.89
CA LYS A 50 -12.48 4.54 -4.06
C LYS A 50 -13.67 5.10 -4.84
N LYS A 51 -13.46 5.52 -6.09
CA LYS A 51 -14.53 5.97 -6.98
C LYS A 51 -15.56 4.85 -7.21
N LEU A 52 -15.11 3.64 -7.54
CA LEU A 52 -16.02 2.49 -7.68
C LEU A 52 -16.81 2.21 -6.39
N LEU A 53 -16.14 2.20 -5.23
CA LEU A 53 -16.80 1.98 -3.94
C LEU A 53 -17.88 3.03 -3.65
N SER A 54 -17.68 4.28 -4.06
CA SER A 54 -18.69 5.35 -3.90
C SER A 54 -19.95 5.16 -4.75
N THR A 55 -19.87 4.36 -5.82
CA THR A 55 -21.01 4.05 -6.70
C THR A 55 -21.82 2.86 -6.24
N LEU A 56 -21.31 2.06 -5.29
CA LEU A 56 -21.99 0.88 -4.79
C LEU A 56 -23.17 1.26 -3.90
N THR A 57 -24.33 0.65 -4.15
CA THR A 57 -25.52 0.84 -3.32
C THR A 57 -25.53 -0.13 -2.14
N ALA A 58 -26.25 0.22 -1.08
CA ALA A 58 -26.43 -0.65 0.08
C ALA A 58 -27.04 -2.02 -0.30
N GLN A 59 -27.93 -2.06 -1.29
CA GLN A 59 -28.54 -3.30 -1.80
C GLN A 59 -27.51 -4.20 -2.49
N GLN A 60 -26.60 -3.63 -3.28
CA GLN A 60 -25.53 -4.38 -3.93
C GLN A 60 -24.55 -4.96 -2.91
N ILE A 61 -24.20 -4.17 -1.88
CA ILE A 61 -23.34 -4.61 -0.79
C ILE A 61 -24.00 -5.74 0.02
N ALA A 62 -25.29 -5.59 0.39
CA ALA A 62 -26.03 -6.60 1.13
C ALA A 62 -26.15 -7.92 0.35
N LYS A 63 -26.39 -7.84 -0.96
CA LYS A 63 -26.40 -9.01 -1.83
C LYS A 63 -25.04 -9.71 -1.83
N ALA A 64 -23.95 -8.97 -2.07
CA ALA A 64 -22.61 -9.54 -2.07
C ALA A 64 -22.22 -10.16 -0.71
N GLN A 65 -22.62 -9.53 0.40
CA GLN A 65 -22.42 -10.09 1.74
C GLN A 65 -23.16 -11.41 1.94
N CYS A 66 -24.40 -11.52 1.45
CA CYS A 66 -25.16 -12.76 1.50
C CYS A 66 -24.50 -13.87 0.66
N ASP A 67 -24.04 -13.55 -0.55
CA ASP A 67 -23.40 -14.50 -1.46
C ASP A 67 -22.06 -15.04 -0.88
N VAL A 68 -21.29 -14.20 -0.18
CA VAL A 68 -20.03 -14.60 0.48
C VAL A 68 -20.27 -15.39 1.76
N CYS A 69 -21.32 -15.06 2.52
CA CYS A 69 -21.65 -15.72 3.80
C CYS A 69 -22.29 -17.11 3.60
N CYS A 70 -22.96 -17.34 2.47
CA CYS A 70 -23.65 -18.62 2.18
C CYS A 70 -22.77 -19.69 1.51
N CYS A 71 -21.44 -19.54 1.52
CA CYS A 71 -20.47 -20.57 1.13
C CYS A 71 -19.72 -21.09 2.35
#